data_AF-A0A7S2AAD8-F1
#
_entry.id   AF-A0A7S2AAD8-F1
#
_cell.length_a   1.000
_cell.length_b   1.000
_cell.length_c   1.000
_cell.angle_alpha   90.00
_cell.angle_beta   90.00
_cell.angle_gamma   90.00
#
_symmetry.space_group_name_H-M   'P 1'
#
loop_
_entity.id
_entity.type
_entity.pdbx_description
1 polymer ?
#
loop_
_entity_poly.entity_id
_entity_poly.type
_entity_poly.pdbx_seq_one_letter_code
_entity_poly.pdbx_strand_id
1 'polypeptide(L)'
;KRVRQHHRKQRREAKKNPKKKLKKDPGVPNLYPYKQQFIEKLERIKAKEEQDAVLRRERRAKEREKRRQMNLQSMVESAREREKFFKMKEENQEKEKQKMSENQDNSRKAYYKEFKKVVKTADVILEVLDARDPLGC
;
A
#
# COMPACT_ATOMS: atom_id res chain seq x y z
N LYS A 1 -12.29 45.89 21.30
CA LYS A 1 -13.60 45.20 21.46
C LYS A 1 -14.40 45.04 20.14
N ARG A 2 -14.43 46.02 19.23
CA ARG A 2 -15.22 45.99 17.97
C ARG A 2 -14.82 44.90 16.95
N VAL A 3 -13.52 44.63 16.76
CA VAL A 3 -13.02 43.62 15.81
C VAL A 3 -13.51 42.20 16.14
N ARG A 4 -13.52 41.84 17.43
CA ARG A 4 -14.01 40.53 17.89
C ARG A 4 -15.50 40.35 17.62
N GLN A 5 -16.30 41.39 17.83
CA GLN A 5 -17.73 41.37 17.52
C GLN A 5 -17.97 41.28 16.00
N HIS A 6 -17.17 41.99 15.21
CA HIS A 6 -17.20 41.91 13.75
C HIS A 6 -16.88 40.50 13.24
N HIS A 7 -15.79 39.86 13.69
CA HIS A 7 -15.48 38.48 13.33
C HIS A 7 -16.56 37.50 13.79
N ARG A 8 -17.17 37.74 14.96
CA ARG A 8 -18.30 36.92 15.45
C ARG A 8 -19.53 37.06 14.53
N LYS A 9 -19.82 38.26 14.03
CA LYS A 9 -20.91 38.52 13.08
C LYS A 9 -20.63 37.85 11.73
N GLN A 10 -19.44 38.02 11.16
CA GLN A 10 -19.03 37.38 9.90
C GLN A 10 -19.10 35.84 9.96
N ARG A 11 -18.66 35.22 11.07
CA ARG A 11 -18.77 33.75 11.25
C ARG A 11 -20.23 33.28 11.32
N ARG A 12 -21.11 34.05 11.96
CA ARG A 12 -22.55 33.75 12.03
C ARG A 12 -23.21 33.88 10.66
N GLU A 13 -22.87 34.91 9.89
CA GLU A 13 -23.38 35.13 8.53
C GLU A 13 -22.88 34.08 7.53
N ALA A 14 -21.59 33.72 7.59
CA ALA A 14 -21.00 32.68 6.75
C ALA A 14 -21.61 31.29 6.98
N LYS A 15 -22.09 31.01 8.20
CA LYS A 15 -22.81 29.78 8.54
C LYS A 15 -24.26 29.77 8.04
N LYS A 16 -24.93 30.93 8.02
CA LYS A 16 -26.30 31.07 7.52
C LYS A 16 -26.38 30.87 6.00
N ASN A 17 -25.40 31.41 5.27
CA ASN A 17 -25.29 31.25 3.82
C ASN A 17 -23.93 30.61 3.47
N PRO A 18 -23.80 29.28 3.59
CA PRO A 18 -22.56 28.60 3.23
C PRO A 18 -22.35 28.68 1.71
N LYS A 19 -21.58 29.67 1.26
CA LYS A 19 -21.16 29.77 -0.14
C LYS A 19 -20.21 28.60 -0.43
N LYS A 20 -20.71 27.55 -1.09
CA LYS A 20 -19.86 26.50 -1.68
C LYS A 20 -19.01 27.18 -2.76
N LYS A 21 -17.79 27.60 -2.43
CA LYS A 21 -16.84 28.09 -3.42
C LYS A 21 -16.52 26.89 -4.32
N LEU A 22 -17.06 26.85 -5.55
CA LEU A 22 -16.52 25.96 -6.56
C LEU A 22 -15.06 26.39 -6.76
N LYS A 23 -14.14 25.52 -6.37
CA LYS A 23 -12.73 25.67 -6.75
C LYS A 23 -12.67 25.39 -8.25
N LYS A 24 -12.96 26.41 -9.06
CA LYS A 24 -12.73 26.33 -10.49
C LYS A 24 -11.23 26.25 -10.68
N ASP A 25 -10.77 25.17 -11.29
CA ASP A 25 -9.39 25.05 -11.72
C ASP A 25 -9.14 26.16 -12.77
N PRO A 26 -8.17 27.06 -12.57
CA PRO A 26 -7.83 28.07 -13.58
C PRO A 26 -7.38 27.45 -14.91
N GLY A 27 -7.16 26.13 -14.96
CA GLY A 27 -6.81 25.40 -16.15
C GLY A 27 -5.39 25.72 -16.62
N VAL A 28 -4.99 25.14 -17.75
CA VAL A 28 -3.65 25.34 -18.30
C VAL A 28 -3.61 26.70 -19.02
N PRO A 29 -2.75 27.64 -18.57
CA PRO A 29 -2.64 28.96 -19.18
C PRO A 29 -2.23 28.88 -20.65
N ASN A 30 -2.69 29.84 -21.47
CA ASN A 30 -2.43 29.82 -22.91
C ASN A 30 -0.97 30.11 -23.30
N LEU A 31 -0.16 30.65 -22.38
CA LEU A 31 1.25 30.96 -22.59
C LEU A 31 2.15 29.71 -22.52
N TYR A 32 1.59 28.54 -22.22
CA TYR A 32 2.37 27.32 -22.08
C TYR A 32 2.66 26.70 -23.46
N PRO A 33 3.94 26.59 -23.89
CA PRO A 33 4.31 26.21 -25.25
C PRO A 33 3.88 24.79 -25.65
N TYR A 34 3.66 23.90 -24.69
CA TYR A 34 3.22 22.51 -24.91
C TYR A 34 1.79 22.24 -24.41
N LYS A 35 0.95 23.28 -24.35
CA LYS A 35 -0.44 23.16 -23.87
C LYS A 35 -1.25 22.10 -24.62
N GLN A 36 -1.11 22.03 -25.94
CA GLN A 36 -1.83 21.05 -26.76
C GLN A 36 -1.42 19.61 -26.42
N GLN A 37 -0.11 19.33 -26.36
CA GLN A 37 0.40 17.99 -26.00
C GLN A 37 -0.01 17.58 -24.59
N PHE A 38 -0.05 18.52 -23.65
CA PHE A 38 -0.47 18.26 -22.29
C PHE A 38 -1.97 17.95 -22.19
N ILE A 39 -2.82 18.70 -22.91
CA ILE A 39 -4.27 18.44 -22.99
C ILE A 39 -4.52 17.06 -23.60
N GLU A 40 -3.86 16.73 -24.71
CA GLU A 40 -3.98 15.43 -25.37
C GLU A 40 -3.56 14.28 -24.42
N LYS A 41 -2.47 14.44 -23.66
CA LYS A 41 -2.05 13.45 -22.67
C LYS A 41 -3.11 13.26 -21.58
N LEU A 42 -3.72 14.34 -21.09
CA LEU A 42 -4.79 14.26 -20.09
C LEU A 42 -6.03 13.54 -20.65
N GLU A 43 -6.41 13.83 -21.89
CA GLU A 43 -7.53 13.17 -22.56
C GLU A 43 -7.28 11.67 -22.74
N ARG A 44 -6.07 11.28 -23.17
CA ARG A 44 -5.68 9.86 -23.27
C ARG A 44 -5.73 9.14 -21.93
N ILE A 45 -5.30 9.79 -20.85
CA ILE A 45 -5.37 9.22 -19.49
C ILE A 45 -6.83 9.03 -19.09
N LYS A 46 -7.67 10.06 -19.25
CA LYS A 46 -9.11 9.97 -18.93
C LYS A 46 -9.82 8.87 -19.73
N ALA A 47 -9.58 8.80 -21.04
CA ALA A 47 -10.18 7.78 -21.90
C ALA A 47 -9.79 6.37 -21.46
N LYS A 48 -8.52 6.16 -21.09
CA LYS A 48 -8.04 4.88 -20.57
C LYS A 48 -8.70 4.52 -19.23
N GLU A 49 -8.76 5.47 -18.30
CA GLU A 49 -9.42 5.27 -17.01
C GLU A 49 -10.91 4.95 -17.16
N GLU A 50 -11.59 5.60 -18.10
CA GLU A 50 -12.99 5.32 -18.41
C GLU A 50 -13.18 3.92 -19.00
N GLN A 51 -12.34 3.51 -19.96
CA GLN A 51 -12.35 2.16 -20.52
C GLN A 51 -12.12 1.10 -19.44
N ASP A 52 -11.11 1.28 -18.58
CA ASP A 52 -10.81 0.39 -17.47
C ASP A 52 -11.97 0.34 -16.46
N ALA A 53 -12.62 1.47 -16.21
CA ALA A 53 -13.80 1.54 -15.34
C ALA A 53 -15.00 0.79 -15.94
N VAL A 54 -15.24 0.90 -17.24
CA VAL A 54 -16.30 0.16 -17.96
C VAL A 54 -16.01 -1.34 -17.90
N LEU A 55 -14.81 -1.77 -18.27
CA LEU A 55 -14.39 -3.18 -18.20
C LEU A 55 -14.53 -3.75 -16.78
N ARG A 56 -14.16 -2.97 -15.76
CA ARG A 56 -14.33 -3.36 -14.35
C ARG A 56 -15.81 -3.48 -13.96
N ARG A 57 -16.68 -2.58 -14.42
CA ARG A 57 -18.13 -2.64 -14.18
C ARG A 57 -18.74 -3.87 -14.87
N GLU A 58 -18.40 -4.13 -16.13
CA GLU A 58 -18.86 -5.31 -16.87
C GLU A 58 -18.41 -6.61 -16.22
N ARG A 59 -17.13 -6.71 -15.81
CA ARG A 59 -16.61 -7.89 -15.11
C ARG A 59 -17.38 -8.16 -13.82
N ARG A 60 -17.68 -7.11 -13.05
CA ARG A 60 -18.48 -7.20 -11.81
C ARG A 60 -19.92 -7.61 -12.10
N ALA A 61 -20.53 -7.09 -13.17
CA ALA A 61 -21.88 -7.46 -13.58
C ALA A 61 -21.96 -8.95 -13.97
N LYS A 62 -21.03 -9.42 -14.82
CA LYS A 62 -20.90 -10.83 -15.23
C LYS A 62 -20.66 -11.75 -14.03
N GLU A 63 -19.82 -11.35 -13.08
CA GLU A 63 -19.60 -12.15 -11.86
C GLU A 63 -20.87 -12.23 -11.00
N ARG A 64 -21.62 -11.13 -10.86
CA ARG A 64 -22.91 -11.12 -10.13
C ARG A 64 -23.95 -12.00 -10.81
N GLU A 65 -24.03 -11.95 -12.13
CA GLU A 65 -24.94 -12.80 -12.90
C GLU A 65 -24.58 -14.28 -12.76
N LYS A 66 -23.29 -14.63 -12.92
CA LYS A 66 -22.80 -15.99 -12.66
C LYS A 66 -23.18 -16.44 -11.25
N ARG A 67 -22.93 -15.63 -10.22
CA ARG A 67 -23.31 -15.94 -8.84
C ARG A 67 -24.82 -16.15 -8.65
N ARG A 68 -25.68 -15.42 -9.40
CA ARG A 68 -27.13 -15.64 -9.40
C ARG A 68 -27.52 -16.96 -10.07
N GLN A 69 -26.77 -17.39 -11.08
CA GLN A 69 -26.99 -18.65 -11.81
C GLN A 69 -26.34 -19.87 -11.12
N MET A 70 -25.54 -19.68 -10.07
CA MET A 70 -24.90 -20.80 -9.36
C MET A 70 -25.92 -21.55 -8.49
N ASN A 71 -26.00 -22.87 -8.68
CA ASN A 71 -26.79 -23.77 -7.84
C ASN A 71 -26.11 -24.02 -6.48
N LEU A 72 -26.88 -24.37 -5.46
CA LEU A 72 -26.36 -24.62 -4.10
C LEU A 72 -25.21 -25.64 -4.07
N GLN A 73 -25.29 -26.71 -4.88
CA GLN A 73 -24.23 -27.71 -5.01
C GLN A 73 -22.90 -27.11 -5.48
N SER A 74 -22.93 -26.25 -6.50
CA SER A 74 -21.72 -25.58 -7.02
C SER A 74 -21.10 -24.60 -6.00
N MET A 75 -21.92 -24.02 -5.12
CA MET A 75 -21.43 -23.16 -4.03
C MET A 75 -20.68 -23.98 -2.97
N VAL A 76 -21.20 -25.16 -2.61
CA VAL A 76 -20.58 -26.09 -1.66
C VAL A 76 -19.25 -26.62 -2.22
N GLU A 77 -19.20 -26.98 -3.50
CA GLU A 77 -17.98 -27.45 -4.15
C GLU A 77 -16.89 -26.37 -4.17
N SER A 78 -17.24 -25.15 -4.58
CA SER A 78 -16.31 -24.01 -4.54
C SER A 78 -15.82 -23.69 -3.12
N ALA A 79 -16.65 -23.88 -2.10
CA ALA A 79 -16.23 -23.73 -0.70
C ALA A 79 -15.20 -24.80 -0.29
N ARG A 80 -15.42 -26.07 -0.67
CA ARG A 80 -14.48 -27.17 -0.42
C ARG A 80 -13.15 -26.98 -1.13
N GLU A 81 -13.16 -26.50 -2.37
CA GLU A 81 -11.93 -26.19 -3.11
C GLU A 81 -11.13 -25.08 -2.44
N ARG A 82 -11.80 -24.00 -2.00
CA ARG A 82 -11.14 -22.92 -1.25
C ARG A 82 -10.55 -23.41 0.07
N GLU A 83 -11.26 -24.30 0.78
CA GLU A 83 -10.76 -24.91 2.01
C GLU A 83 -9.49 -25.74 1.75
N LYS A 84 -9.49 -26.59 0.71
CA LYS A 84 -8.31 -27.38 0.31
C LYS A 84 -7.13 -26.47 -0.05
N PHE A 85 -7.38 -25.42 -0.83
CA PHE A 85 -6.35 -24.45 -1.22
C PHE A 85 -5.74 -23.75 0.01
N PHE A 86 -6.58 -23.35 0.96
CA PHE A 86 -6.12 -22.68 2.17
C PHE A 86 -5.27 -23.60 3.04
N LYS A 87 -5.71 -24.85 3.28
CA LYS A 87 -4.94 -25.86 4.01
C LYS A 87 -3.58 -26.12 3.37
N MET A 88 -3.56 -26.33 2.04
CA MET A 88 -2.31 -26.55 1.31
C MET A 88 -1.36 -25.34 1.39
N LYS A 89 -1.91 -24.12 1.40
CA LYS A 89 -1.12 -22.89 1.56
C LYS A 89 -0.55 -22.77 2.98
N GLU A 90 -1.33 -23.08 4.02
CA GLU A 90 -0.86 -23.08 5.40
C GLU A 90 0.25 -24.12 5.60
N GLU A 91 0.06 -25.35 5.13
CA GLU A 91 1.09 -26.40 5.18
C GLU A 91 2.38 -25.98 4.47
N ASN A 92 2.27 -25.33 3.31
CA ASN A 92 3.44 -24.83 2.60
C ASN A 92 4.14 -23.69 3.36
N GLN A 93 3.38 -22.77 3.96
CA GLN A 93 3.95 -21.71 4.80
C GLN A 93 4.64 -22.27 6.06
N GLU A 94 4.08 -23.29 6.68
CA GLU A 94 4.73 -23.97 7.81
C GLU A 94 6.01 -24.68 7.38
N LYS A 95 5.99 -25.39 6.25
CA LYS A 95 7.20 -26.01 5.68
C LYS A 95 8.26 -24.97 5.32
N GLU A 96 7.88 -23.82 4.78
CA GLU A 96 8.81 -22.72 4.50
C GLU A 96 9.41 -22.15 5.79
N LYS A 97 8.59 -21.94 6.83
CA LYS A 97 9.08 -21.48 8.14
C LYS A 97 10.02 -22.50 8.79
N GLN A 98 9.70 -23.78 8.72
CA GLN A 98 10.57 -24.85 9.24
C GLN A 98 11.90 -24.88 8.50
N LYS A 99 11.91 -24.85 7.16
CA LYS A 99 13.14 -24.77 6.35
C LYS A 99 13.97 -23.52 6.64
N MET A 100 13.32 -22.38 6.84
CA MET A 100 14.00 -21.14 7.22
C MET A 100 14.61 -21.25 8.62
N SER A 101 13.93 -21.89 9.56
CA SER A 101 14.45 -22.15 10.91
C SER A 101 15.60 -23.17 10.92
N GLU A 102 15.56 -24.20 10.06
CA GLU A 102 16.64 -25.18 9.91
C GLU A 102 17.90 -24.56 9.28
N ASN A 103 17.74 -23.62 8.36
CA ASN A 103 18.85 -22.88 7.75
C ASN A 103 19.37 -21.72 8.61
N GLN A 104 18.60 -21.26 9.59
CA GLN A 104 19.07 -20.34 10.63
C GLN A 104 19.79 -21.12 11.72
N ASP A 105 20.95 -21.65 11.37
CA ASP A 105 21.88 -22.24 12.32
C ASP A 105 22.44 -21.11 13.21
N ASN A 106 21.68 -20.69 14.22
CA ASN A 106 22.05 -19.67 15.22
C ASN A 106 23.14 -20.18 16.18
N SER A 107 23.90 -21.20 15.79
CA SER A 107 25.00 -21.73 16.58
C SER A 107 26.15 -20.72 16.64
N ARG A 108 26.88 -20.74 17.76
CA ARG A 108 28.12 -19.93 17.94
C ARG A 108 29.10 -20.13 16.78
N LYS A 109 29.09 -21.30 16.14
CA LYS A 109 29.95 -21.63 15.00
C LYS A 109 29.60 -20.84 13.73
N ALA A 110 28.31 -20.60 13.47
CA ALA A 110 27.86 -19.77 12.35
C ALA A 110 28.23 -18.30 12.56
N TYR A 111 27.97 -17.74 13.75
CA TYR A 111 28.38 -16.39 14.12
C TYR A 111 29.90 -16.19 13.97
N TYR A 112 30.70 -17.15 14.43
CA TYR A 112 32.16 -17.05 14.33
C TYR A 112 32.64 -17.11 12.87
N LYS A 113 31.94 -17.85 11.99
CA LYS A 113 32.24 -17.89 10.55
C LYS A 113 31.96 -16.55 9.87
N GLU A 114 30.85 -15.89 10.20
CA GLU A 114 30.53 -14.56 9.69
C GLU A 114 31.46 -13.49 10.27
N PHE A 115 31.72 -13.52 11.57
CA PHE A 115 32.69 -12.65 12.24
C PHE A 115 34.06 -12.70 11.56
N LYS A 116 34.60 -13.90 11.29
CA LYS A 116 35.88 -14.05 10.56
C LYS A 116 35.86 -13.41 9.17
N LYS A 117 34.72 -13.47 8.45
CA LYS A 117 34.60 -12.83 7.14
C LYS A 117 34.69 -11.31 7.30
N VAL A 118 33.92 -10.73 8.22
CA VAL A 118 33.88 -9.29 8.48
C VAL A 118 35.26 -8.77 8.91
N VAL A 119 35.90 -9.45 9.86
CA VAL A 119 37.26 -9.10 10.34
C VAL A 119 38.27 -9.08 9.22
N LYS A 120 38.19 -10.03 8.27
CA LYS A 120 39.11 -10.10 7.14
C LYS A 120 38.88 -8.98 6.11
N THR A 121 37.65 -8.52 5.95
CA THR A 121 37.28 -7.50 4.96
C THR A 121 37.37 -6.08 5.46
N ALA A 122 37.27 -5.87 6.77
CA ALA A 122 37.21 -4.53 7.35
C ALA A 122 38.61 -3.93 7.51
N ASP A 123 38.74 -2.66 7.12
CA ASP A 123 39.96 -1.88 7.36
C ASP A 123 40.02 -1.35 8.81
N VAL A 124 38.85 -1.08 9.41
CA VAL A 124 38.71 -0.59 10.78
C VAL A 124 37.62 -1.39 11.49
N ILE A 125 37.89 -1.80 12.73
CA ILE A 125 36.94 -2.51 13.59
C ILE A 125 36.65 -1.63 14.81
N LEU A 126 35.36 -1.43 15.11
CA LEU A 126 34.91 -0.72 16.30
C LEU A 126 34.39 -1.73 17.33
N GLU A 127 35.08 -1.80 18.47
CA GLU A 127 34.63 -2.57 19.62
C GLU A 127 33.76 -1.68 20.51
N VAL A 128 32.49 -2.06 20.67
CA VAL A 128 31.53 -1.33 21.50
C VAL A 128 31.43 -2.03 22.84
N LEU A 129 31.81 -1.34 23.90
CA LEU A 129 31.80 -1.84 25.28
C LEU A 129 30.63 -1.23 26.08
N ASP A 130 30.02 -1.99 27.00
CA ASP A 130 29.10 -1.44 28.00
C ASP A 130 29.90 -0.60 29.00
N ALA A 131 29.52 0.67 29.18
CA ALA A 131 30.20 1.60 30.07
C ALA A 131 30.18 1.17 31.56
N ARG A 132 29.24 0.28 31.94
CA ARG A 132 29.09 -0.19 33.33
C ARG A 132 30.05 -1.33 33.68
N ASP A 133 30.43 -2.13 32.69
CA ASP A 133 31.39 -3.22 32.86
C ASP A 133 32.18 -3.42 31.56
N PRO A 134 33.20 -2.58 31.30
CA PRO A 134 33.96 -2.64 30.06
C PRO A 134 34.88 -3.86 29.97
N LEU A 135 35.07 -4.62 31.07
CA LEU A 135 35.91 -5.83 31.10
C LEU A 135 35.07 -7.13 31.05
N GLY A 136 33.76 -7.04 31.30
CA GLY A 136 32.85 -8.19 31.33
C GLY A 136 32.02 -8.42 30.06
N CYS A 137 32.26 -7.64 29.01
CA CYS A 137 31.62 -7.79 27.70
C CYS A 137 32.14 -8.99 26.90
#